data_AF-A0A833PB75-F1
#
_entry.id   AF-A0A833PB75-F1
#
_cell.length_a   1.000
_cell.length_b   1.000
_cell.length_c   1.000
_cell.angle_alpha   90.00
_cell.angle_beta   90.00
_cell.angle_gamma   90.00
#
_symmetry.space_group_name_H-M   'P 1'
#
loop_
_entity.id
_entity.type
_entity.pdbx_description
1 polymer ?
#
loop_
_entity_poly.entity_id
_entity_poly.type
_entity_poly.pdbx_seq_one_letter_code
_entity_poly.pdbx_strand_id
1 'polypeptide(L)'
;MRCVDVAALFASAFKYVNPDIRLMAFDTEVRQLSNLSKVQEYLKRKNLMKQPNLEIDIFALAKKFANMCGGGTDYSKPLALLVKEKAKVDMVIYFSDNESWADQIPRAHRQTGMMHYWKQLKQLNPDAKLVCVDLQPYATTQLPEHKDVMNIGGFSDNVFKLIESFANNEMHVNHWISEIENIDLTQIQSHVS
;
A
#
# COMPACT_ATOMS: atom_id res chain seq x y z
N MET A 1 7.13 16.08 3.69
CA MET A 1 6.01 15.12 3.79
C MET A 1 6.60 13.80 4.23
N ARG A 2 6.03 13.11 5.22
CA ARG A 2 6.52 11.82 5.72
C ARG A 2 5.86 10.68 4.94
N CYS A 3 6.49 9.51 4.88
CA CYS A 3 5.93 8.32 4.21
C CYS A 3 4.56 7.93 4.78
N VAL A 4 4.35 8.12 6.08
CA VAL A 4 3.05 7.90 6.73
C VAL A 4 1.96 8.87 6.27
N ASP A 5 2.32 10.10 5.86
CA ASP A 5 1.37 11.07 5.33
C ASP A 5 0.91 10.64 3.92
N VAL A 6 1.84 10.12 3.12
CA VAL A 6 1.55 9.57 1.78
C VAL A 6 0.74 8.27 1.88
N ALA A 7 1.11 7.35 2.76
CA ALA A 7 0.35 6.13 3.00
C ALA A 7 -1.09 6.43 3.46
N ALA A 8 -1.27 7.47 4.28
CA ALA A 8 -2.61 7.91 4.69
C ALA A 8 -3.44 8.49 3.54
N LEU A 9 -2.80 9.18 2.58
CA LEU A 9 -3.47 9.64 1.36
C LEU A 9 -4.01 8.46 0.54
N PHE A 10 -3.17 7.48 0.22
CA PHE A 10 -3.59 6.26 -0.48
C PHE A 10 -4.66 5.50 0.29
N ALA A 11 -4.47 5.29 1.60
CA ALA A 11 -5.43 4.59 2.43
C ALA A 11 -6.81 5.29 2.46
N SER A 12 -6.82 6.63 2.42
CA SER A 12 -8.05 7.43 2.33
C SER A 12 -8.73 7.23 0.98
N ALA A 13 -7.97 7.31 -0.12
CA ALA A 13 -8.50 7.07 -1.47
C ALA A 13 -9.09 5.66 -1.60
N PHE A 14 -8.36 4.62 -1.20
CA PHE A 14 -8.85 3.24 -1.22
C PHE A 14 -10.07 3.04 -0.33
N LYS A 15 -10.11 3.65 0.86
CA LYS A 15 -11.26 3.51 1.76
C LYS A 15 -12.51 4.20 1.22
N TYR A 16 -12.32 5.30 0.48
CA TYR A 16 -13.41 6.02 -0.17
C TYR A 16 -14.07 5.17 -1.26
N VAL A 17 -13.28 4.53 -2.12
CA VAL A 17 -13.80 3.70 -3.23
C VAL A 17 -14.15 2.27 -2.81
N ASN A 18 -13.50 1.73 -1.77
CA ASN A 18 -13.72 0.40 -1.22
C ASN A 18 -14.10 0.50 0.27
N PRO A 19 -15.38 0.74 0.62
CA PRO A 19 -15.82 0.95 2.00
C PRO A 19 -15.49 -0.21 2.95
N ASP A 20 -15.36 -1.43 2.44
CA ASP A 20 -15.05 -2.63 3.23
C ASP A 20 -13.54 -2.89 3.38
N ILE A 21 -12.67 -2.11 2.72
CA ILE A 21 -11.22 -2.32 2.84
C ILE A 21 -10.77 -2.20 4.30
N ARG A 22 -9.97 -3.17 4.73
CA ARG A 22 -9.38 -3.21 6.06
C ARG A 22 -8.05 -2.47 6.05
N LEU A 23 -7.96 -1.38 6.82
CA LEU A 23 -6.70 -0.69 7.05
C LEU A 23 -5.97 -1.34 8.23
N MET A 24 -4.69 -1.66 8.04
CA MET A 24 -3.86 -2.33 9.04
C MET A 24 -2.57 -1.52 9.23
N ALA A 25 -2.57 -0.58 10.17
CA ALA A 25 -1.32 0.06 10.59
C ALA A 25 -0.47 -0.99 11.31
N PHE A 26 0.85 -1.00 11.08
CA PHE A 26 1.74 -1.97 11.70
C PHE A 26 3.14 -1.41 11.92
N ASP A 27 3.83 -1.95 12.91
CA ASP A 27 5.25 -1.77 13.18
C ASP A 27 5.89 -3.16 13.38
N THR A 28 6.19 -3.55 14.62
CA THR A 28 6.52 -4.93 15.02
C THR A 28 5.27 -5.75 15.36
N GLU A 29 4.10 -5.12 15.40
CA GLU A 29 2.80 -5.76 15.55
C GLU A 29 1.72 -5.06 14.70
N VAL A 30 0.60 -5.75 14.45
CA VAL A 30 -0.54 -5.13 13.77
C VAL A 30 -1.34 -4.31 14.77
N ARG A 31 -1.39 -3.01 14.52
CA ARG A 31 -2.21 -2.06 15.25
C ARG A 31 -3.57 -1.98 14.56
N GLN A 32 -4.51 -2.81 15.00
CA GLN A 32 -5.84 -2.79 14.41
C GLN A 32 -6.46 -1.41 14.54
N LEU A 33 -6.83 -0.83 13.40
CA LEU A 33 -7.75 0.29 13.34
C LEU A 33 -9.15 -0.30 13.48
N SER A 34 -9.48 -0.80 14.67
CA SER A 34 -10.80 -1.35 14.93
C SER A 34 -11.83 -0.24 14.72
N ASN A 35 -12.41 -0.27 13.54
CA ASN A 35 -13.43 0.60 12.99
C ASN A 35 -13.02 2.09 12.87
N LEU A 36 -12.85 2.52 11.62
CA LEU A 36 -12.82 3.94 11.22
C LEU A 36 -14.14 4.69 11.56
N SER A 37 -15.14 4.03 12.16
CA SER A 37 -16.29 4.69 12.78
C SER A 37 -15.85 5.76 13.79
N LYS A 38 -14.73 5.57 14.50
CA LYS A 38 -14.17 6.62 15.39
C LYS A 38 -13.51 7.78 14.62
N VAL A 39 -13.02 7.57 13.41
CA VAL A 39 -12.51 8.66 12.55
C VAL A 39 -13.69 9.45 12.00
N GLN A 40 -14.72 8.78 11.47
CA GLN A 40 -15.99 9.44 11.10
C GLN A 40 -16.63 10.16 12.29
N GLU A 41 -16.60 9.59 13.49
CA GLU A 41 -17.12 10.22 14.71
C GLU A 41 -16.24 11.38 15.20
N TYR A 42 -14.91 11.28 15.10
CA TYR A 42 -13.99 12.38 15.34
C TYR A 42 -14.24 13.56 14.39
N LEU A 43 -14.49 13.28 13.10
CA LEU A 43 -14.80 14.27 12.07
C LEU A 43 -16.18 14.92 12.28
N LYS A 44 -17.19 14.16 12.73
CA LYS A 44 -18.48 14.69 13.20
C LYS A 44 -18.29 15.66 14.37
N ARG A 45 -17.52 15.28 15.39
CA ARG A 45 -17.33 16.07 16.63
C ARG A 45 -16.58 17.38 16.43
N LYS A 46 -15.75 17.49 15.38
CA LYS A 46 -14.97 18.71 15.09
C LYS A 46 -15.71 19.73 14.22
N ASN A 47 -17.01 19.54 13.92
CA ASN A 47 -17.80 20.41 13.03
C ASN A 47 -17.20 20.58 11.61
N LEU A 48 -16.31 19.67 11.20
CA LEU A 48 -15.78 19.59 9.85
C LEU A 48 -16.79 18.95 8.87
N MET A 49 -17.81 18.25 9.40
CA MET A 49 -18.92 17.64 8.64
C MET A 49 -20.12 18.58 8.44
N LYS A 50 -19.90 19.86 8.14
CA LYS A 50 -20.99 20.74 7.66
C LYS A 50 -21.31 20.53 6.17
N GLN A 51 -20.59 19.65 5.49
CA GLN A 51 -20.85 19.27 4.10
C GLN A 51 -21.18 17.76 4.03
N PRO A 52 -22.22 17.36 3.29
CA PRO A 52 -22.67 15.96 3.19
C PRO A 52 -21.75 15.06 2.35
N ASN A 53 -20.59 15.56 1.91
CA ASN A 53 -19.58 14.79 1.21
C ASN A 53 -18.58 14.23 2.23
N LEU A 54 -18.45 12.90 2.24
CA LEU A 54 -17.67 12.11 3.19
C LEU A 54 -16.15 12.31 2.97
N GLU A 55 -15.61 13.49 3.34
CA GLU A 55 -14.17 13.72 3.28
C GLU A 55 -13.47 12.96 4.42
N ILE A 56 -12.66 11.97 4.06
CA ILE A 56 -11.71 11.34 4.99
C ILE A 56 -10.59 12.37 5.22
N ASP A 57 -10.46 12.88 6.44
CA ASP A 57 -9.35 13.77 6.79
C ASP A 57 -8.04 12.99 6.79
N ILE A 58 -7.30 13.19 5.70
CA ILE A 58 -5.99 12.59 5.45
C ILE A 58 -5.01 12.94 6.57
N PHE A 59 -5.04 14.17 7.08
CA PHE A 59 -4.13 14.59 8.15
C PHE A 59 -4.47 13.93 9.48
N ALA A 60 -5.75 13.77 9.80
CA ALA A 60 -6.18 13.02 10.97
C ALA A 60 -5.79 11.53 10.86
N LEU A 61 -5.94 10.92 9.68
CA LEU A 61 -5.54 9.55 9.42
C LEU A 61 -4.01 9.37 9.52
N ALA A 62 -3.25 10.28 8.91
CA ALA A 62 -1.79 10.31 8.97
C ALA A 62 -1.28 10.46 10.41
N LYS A 63 -1.87 11.38 11.19
CA LYS A 63 -1.55 11.55 12.60
C LYS A 63 -1.87 10.29 13.40
N LYS A 64 -2.98 9.61 13.09
CA LYS A 64 -3.36 8.36 13.74
C LYS A 64 -2.35 7.25 13.44
N PHE A 65 -1.97 7.06 12.18
CA PHE A 65 -0.94 6.08 11.80
C PHE A 65 0.41 6.40 12.45
N ALA A 66 0.84 7.66 12.40
CA ALA A 66 2.11 8.10 12.98
C ALA A 66 2.18 7.86 14.50
N ASN A 67 1.05 7.97 15.21
CA ASN A 67 0.99 7.70 16.65
C ASN A 67 0.91 6.21 16.99
N MET A 68 0.57 5.35 16.03
CA MET A 68 0.40 3.90 16.25
C MET A 68 1.69 3.11 15.99
N CYS A 69 2.63 3.69 15.24
CA CYS A 69 3.84 3.02 14.76
C CYS A 69 5.09 3.77 15.25
N GLY A 70 6.11 3.08 15.79
CA GLY A 70 7.31 3.78 16.29
C GLY A 70 8.51 2.96 16.74
N GLY A 71 8.62 1.67 16.38
CA GLY A 71 9.62 0.76 16.97
C GLY A 71 10.31 -0.21 16.02
N GLY A 72 10.36 0.09 14.72
CA GLY A 72 10.83 -0.80 13.66
C GLY A 72 9.67 -1.41 12.85
N THR A 73 10.01 -2.21 11.83
CA THR A 73 9.02 -2.72 10.87
C THR A 73 9.18 -4.23 10.69
N ASP A 74 8.09 -4.98 10.88
CA ASP A 74 7.98 -6.40 10.58
C ASP A 74 6.81 -6.63 9.61
N TYR A 75 7.17 -6.73 8.34
CA TYR A 75 6.21 -6.94 7.25
C TYR A 75 5.44 -8.25 7.31
N SER A 76 5.91 -9.24 8.08
CA SER A 76 5.23 -10.53 8.20
C SER A 76 3.95 -10.46 9.05
N LYS A 77 3.83 -9.45 9.92
CA LYS A 77 2.77 -9.40 10.94
C LYS A 77 1.37 -9.25 10.37
N PRO A 78 1.09 -8.39 9.38
CA PRO A 78 -0.24 -8.30 8.78
C PRO A 78 -0.67 -9.62 8.14
N LEU A 79 0.19 -10.25 7.34
CA LEU A 79 -0.10 -11.54 6.72
C LEU A 79 -0.27 -12.66 7.76
N ALA A 80 0.57 -12.71 8.79
CA ALA A 80 0.43 -13.67 9.89
C ALA A 80 -0.93 -13.55 10.58
N LEU A 81 -1.41 -12.33 10.79
CA LEU A 81 -2.73 -12.08 11.36
C LEU A 81 -3.84 -12.56 10.41
N LEU A 82 -3.75 -12.25 9.11
CA LEU A 82 -4.73 -12.70 8.11
C LEU A 82 -4.79 -14.23 8.00
N VAL A 83 -3.64 -14.91 8.04
CA VAL A 83 -3.55 -16.38 8.07
C VAL A 83 -4.20 -16.93 9.33
N LYS A 84 -3.88 -16.37 10.50
CA LYS A 84 -4.47 -16.76 11.79
C LYS A 84 -5.99 -16.62 11.79
N GLU A 85 -6.50 -15.54 11.22
CA GLU A 85 -7.92 -15.25 11.10
C GLU A 85 -8.61 -16.04 9.98
N LYS A 86 -7.85 -16.75 9.13
CA LYS A 86 -8.34 -17.37 7.88
C LYS A 86 -9.11 -16.37 7.01
N ALA A 87 -8.61 -15.14 6.94
CA ALA A 87 -9.27 -14.04 6.27
C ALA A 87 -9.48 -14.33 4.77
N LYS A 88 -10.64 -13.92 4.26
CA LYS A 88 -10.93 -13.90 2.82
C LYS A 88 -10.49 -12.56 2.26
N VAL A 89 -9.56 -12.60 1.31
CA VAL A 89 -8.94 -11.41 0.72
C VAL A 89 -8.68 -11.64 -0.77
N ASP A 90 -8.95 -10.62 -1.58
CA ASP A 90 -8.66 -10.64 -3.01
C ASP A 90 -7.36 -9.87 -3.33
N MET A 91 -7.01 -8.89 -2.49
CA MET A 91 -5.78 -8.13 -2.63
C MET A 91 -5.24 -7.67 -1.28
N VAL A 92 -3.91 -7.69 -1.12
CA VAL A 92 -3.17 -7.08 -0.02
C VAL A 92 -2.23 -6.04 -0.60
N ILE A 93 -2.29 -4.80 -0.11
CA ILE A 93 -1.45 -3.69 -0.56
C ILE A 93 -0.63 -3.19 0.63
N TYR A 94 0.70 -3.28 0.52
CA TYR A 94 1.64 -2.69 1.45
C TYR A 94 2.07 -1.31 0.97
N PHE A 95 2.08 -0.35 1.89
CA PHE A 95 2.72 0.96 1.70
C PHE A 95 3.85 1.07 2.72
N SER A 96 5.10 1.20 2.27
CA SER A 96 6.23 1.43 3.16
C SER A 96 7.38 2.13 2.44
N ASP A 97 8.39 2.54 3.20
CA ASP A 97 9.50 3.38 2.80
C ASP A 97 10.85 2.67 2.89
N ASN A 98 10.84 1.33 2.87
CA ASN A 98 12.05 0.54 3.04
C ASN A 98 12.10 -0.61 2.02
N GLU A 99 13.07 -0.49 1.12
CA GLU A 99 13.41 -1.31 -0.05
C GLU A 99 13.81 -2.76 0.29
N SER A 100 12.92 -3.59 0.83
CA SER A 100 13.24 -5.04 0.95
C SER A 100 12.06 -5.94 0.63
N TRP A 101 11.47 -5.68 -0.54
CA TRP A 101 10.54 -6.59 -1.19
C TRP A 101 11.28 -7.51 -2.16
N ALA A 102 12.29 -6.96 -2.85
CA ALA A 102 13.05 -7.62 -3.89
C ALA A 102 14.16 -8.54 -3.34
N ASP A 103 14.25 -9.74 -3.91
CA ASP A 103 15.30 -10.73 -3.68
C ASP A 103 16.69 -10.19 -4.09
N GLN A 104 17.42 -9.53 -3.18
CA GLN A 104 18.85 -9.26 -3.42
C GLN A 104 19.83 -9.61 -2.30
N ILE A 105 19.40 -10.00 -1.08
CA ILE A 105 20.36 -10.45 -0.05
C ILE A 105 19.78 -11.58 0.85
N PRO A 106 20.37 -12.80 0.86
CA PRO A 106 19.93 -13.95 1.67
C PRO A 106 20.06 -13.81 3.21
N ARG A 107 20.20 -12.60 3.77
CA ARG A 107 20.72 -12.41 5.14
C ARG A 107 19.77 -11.77 6.15
N ALA A 108 18.48 -11.62 5.86
CA ALA A 108 17.53 -11.11 6.85
C ALA A 108 16.42 -12.12 7.16
N HIS A 109 16.48 -12.72 8.35
CA HIS A 109 15.45 -13.57 8.98
C HIS A 109 14.00 -13.01 8.94
N ARG A 110 13.80 -11.76 8.51
CA ARG A 110 12.51 -11.07 8.42
C ARG A 110 11.80 -11.28 7.07
N GLN A 111 12.54 -11.42 5.97
CA GLN A 111 11.99 -11.53 4.60
C GLN A 111 11.34 -12.90 4.34
N THR A 112 11.92 -13.97 4.91
CA THR A 112 11.35 -15.32 4.90
C THR A 112 9.97 -15.39 5.55
N GLY A 113 9.65 -14.47 6.48
CA GLY A 113 8.37 -14.44 7.16
C GLY A 113 7.22 -14.00 6.27
N MET A 114 7.38 -12.93 5.49
CA MET A 114 6.28 -12.38 4.67
C MET A 114 5.81 -13.40 3.62
N MET A 115 6.72 -13.91 2.80
CA MET A 115 6.37 -14.87 1.74
C MET A 115 5.93 -16.23 2.31
N HIS A 116 6.39 -16.61 3.49
CA HIS A 116 5.88 -17.79 4.21
C HIS A 116 4.40 -17.66 4.55
N TYR A 117 3.96 -16.51 5.08
CA TYR A 117 2.55 -16.27 5.36
C TYR A 117 1.73 -15.97 4.10
N TRP A 118 2.31 -15.31 3.09
CA TRP A 118 1.64 -15.10 1.80
C TRP A 118 1.24 -16.43 1.15
N LYS A 119 2.18 -17.38 1.06
CA LYS A 119 1.92 -18.72 0.52
C LYS A 119 0.79 -19.45 1.26
N GLN A 120 0.73 -19.32 2.59
CA GLN A 120 -0.37 -19.90 3.39
C GLN A 120 -1.70 -19.20 3.13
N LEU A 121 -1.71 -17.87 3.05
CA LEU A 121 -2.91 -17.09 2.77
C LEU A 121 -3.48 -17.41 1.38
N LYS A 122 -2.59 -17.62 0.39
CA LYS A 122 -2.93 -18.05 -0.98
C LYS A 122 -3.58 -19.42 -1.05
N GLN A 123 -3.25 -20.35 -0.15
CA GLN A 123 -3.93 -21.65 -0.10
C GLN A 123 -5.44 -21.48 0.20
N LEU A 124 -5.81 -20.44 0.96
CA LEU A 124 -7.21 -20.12 1.27
C LEU A 124 -7.85 -19.14 0.27
N ASN A 125 -7.02 -18.40 -0.47
CA ASN A 125 -7.42 -17.37 -1.44
C ASN A 125 -6.58 -17.54 -2.73
N PRO A 126 -6.89 -18.52 -3.59
CA PRO A 126 -6.06 -18.88 -4.75
C PRO A 126 -5.86 -17.75 -5.76
N ASP A 127 -6.78 -16.80 -5.82
CA ASP A 127 -6.75 -15.66 -6.76
C ASP A 127 -6.21 -14.37 -6.14
N ALA A 128 -5.87 -14.39 -4.84
CA ALA A 128 -5.40 -13.20 -4.14
C ALA A 128 -4.11 -12.64 -4.74
N LYS A 129 -3.97 -11.32 -4.72
CA LYS A 129 -2.80 -10.58 -5.23
C LYS A 129 -2.11 -9.80 -4.13
N LEU A 130 -0.78 -9.71 -4.20
CA LEU A 130 0.04 -8.92 -3.28
C LEU A 130 0.68 -7.76 -4.06
N VAL A 131 0.50 -6.54 -3.54
CA VAL A 131 1.16 -5.34 -4.04
C VAL A 131 2.03 -4.74 -2.95
N CYS A 132 3.28 -4.45 -3.26
CA CYS A 132 4.20 -3.71 -2.39
C CYS A 132 4.52 -2.37 -3.05
N VAL A 133 4.11 -1.27 -2.41
CA VAL A 133 4.38 0.08 -2.86
C VAL A 133 5.48 0.70 -2.00
N ASP A 134 6.60 0.99 -2.65
CA ASP A 134 7.70 1.75 -2.08
C ASP A 134 7.44 3.26 -2.25
N LEU A 135 7.28 3.95 -1.12
CA LEU A 135 6.99 5.37 -1.08
C LEU A 135 8.23 6.25 -1.23
N GLN A 136 9.44 5.69 -1.34
CA GLN A 136 10.64 6.48 -1.56
C GLN A 136 10.65 7.10 -2.98
N PRO A 137 10.98 8.40 -3.11
CA PRO A 137 10.86 9.16 -4.36
C PRO A 137 11.82 8.76 -5.49
N TYR A 138 12.76 7.84 -5.26
CA TYR A 138 13.85 7.53 -6.20
C TYR A 138 13.92 6.06 -6.65
N ALA A 139 13.09 5.18 -6.08
CA ALA A 139 13.06 3.78 -6.49
C ALA A 139 12.06 3.61 -7.64
N THR A 140 12.53 3.16 -8.81
CA THR A 140 11.69 2.75 -9.94
C THR A 140 11.91 1.27 -10.22
N THR A 141 11.52 0.40 -9.30
CA THR A 141 11.51 -1.04 -9.57
C THR A 141 10.13 -1.42 -10.07
N GLN A 142 10.00 -1.64 -11.38
CA GLN A 142 8.81 -2.19 -12.02
C GLN A 142 9.16 -3.50 -12.70
N LEU A 143 9.07 -4.59 -11.94
CA LEU A 143 9.06 -5.95 -12.47
C LEU A 143 8.08 -6.79 -11.64
N PRO A 144 7.15 -7.54 -12.27
CA PRO A 144 6.49 -8.64 -11.59
C PRO A 144 7.56 -9.71 -11.28
N GLU A 145 7.89 -9.89 -10.01
CA GLU A 145 8.78 -11.00 -9.59
C GLU A 145 8.03 -12.34 -9.69
N HIS A 146 6.70 -12.31 -9.56
CA HIS A 146 5.80 -13.47 -9.64
C HIS A 146 4.41 -13.10 -10.19
N LYS A 147 3.66 -14.09 -10.68
CA LYS A 147 2.31 -13.90 -11.27
C LYS A 147 1.29 -13.23 -10.34
N ASP A 148 1.50 -13.31 -9.03
CA ASP A 148 0.58 -12.87 -7.98
C ASP A 148 1.19 -11.83 -7.02
N VAL A 149 2.41 -11.34 -7.32
CA VAL A 149 3.10 -10.31 -6.54
C VAL A 149 3.61 -9.20 -7.46
N MET A 150 3.29 -7.94 -7.14
CA MET A 150 3.79 -6.76 -7.86
C MET A 150 4.48 -5.79 -6.91
N ASN A 151 5.67 -5.33 -7.31
CA ASN A 151 6.38 -4.24 -6.63
C ASN A 151 6.22 -2.95 -7.47
N ILE A 152 5.84 -1.85 -6.81
CA ILE A 152 5.71 -0.51 -7.41
C ILE A 152 6.62 0.43 -6.63
N GLY A 153 7.40 1.26 -7.33
CA GLY A 153 8.12 2.38 -6.75
C GLY A 153 7.43 3.72 -7.05
N GLY A 154 7.40 4.61 -6.06
CA GLY A 154 6.86 5.96 -6.16
C GLY A 154 5.46 6.13 -5.56
N PHE A 155 4.94 7.36 -5.62
CA PHE A 155 3.66 7.75 -5.01
C PHE A 155 2.77 8.63 -5.89
N SER A 156 2.98 8.63 -7.22
CA SER A 156 2.13 9.38 -8.17
C SER A 156 0.79 8.67 -8.45
N ASP A 157 -0.11 9.35 -9.17
CA ASP A 157 -1.39 8.76 -9.62
C ASP A 157 -1.23 7.48 -10.44
N ASN A 158 -0.05 7.28 -11.05
CA ASN A 158 0.27 6.08 -11.79
C ASN A 158 0.24 4.82 -10.91
N VAL A 159 0.48 4.94 -9.61
CA VAL A 159 0.39 3.82 -8.66
C VAL A 159 -1.00 3.22 -8.66
N PHE A 160 -2.05 4.04 -8.72
CA PHE A 160 -3.43 3.53 -8.77
C PHE A 160 -3.71 2.75 -10.05
N LYS A 161 -3.26 3.27 -11.21
CA LYS A 161 -3.42 2.61 -12.51
C LYS A 161 -2.72 1.25 -12.55
N LEU A 162 -1.48 1.19 -12.03
CA LEU A 162 -0.73 -0.07 -11.94
C LEU A 162 -1.45 -1.10 -11.06
N ILE A 163 -1.96 -0.66 -9.90
CA ILE A 163 -2.75 -1.52 -9.01
C ILE A 163 -4.02 -2.02 -9.70
N GLU A 164 -4.73 -1.16 -10.42
CA GLU A 164 -5.94 -1.50 -11.16
C GLU A 164 -5.66 -2.53 -12.28
N SER A 165 -4.68 -2.26 -13.15
CA SER A 165 -4.30 -3.19 -14.22
C SER A 165 -3.83 -4.52 -13.66
N PHE A 166 -3.09 -4.51 -12.55
CA PHE A 166 -2.72 -5.75 -11.87
C PHE A 166 -3.93 -6.47 -11.29
N ALA A 167 -4.87 -5.76 -10.65
CA ALA A 167 -6.11 -6.33 -10.14
C ALA A 167 -6.91 -7.03 -11.25
N ASN A 168 -6.94 -6.47 -12.45
CA ASN A 168 -7.67 -6.99 -13.61
C ASN A 168 -6.93 -8.07 -14.42
N ASN A 169 -5.69 -8.42 -14.07
CA ASN A 169 -4.81 -9.31 -14.85
C ASN A 169 -4.43 -8.75 -16.23
N GLU A 170 -4.40 -7.43 -16.39
CA GLU A 170 -4.10 -6.75 -17.65
C GLU A 170 -2.60 -6.46 -17.84
N MET A 171 -1.76 -6.89 -16.89
CA MET A 171 -0.31 -6.79 -16.98
C MET A 171 0.28 -7.84 -17.92
N HIS A 172 0.18 -7.62 -19.23
CA HIS A 172 0.95 -8.35 -20.22
C HIS A 172 2.38 -7.81 -20.31
N VAL A 173 3.37 -8.71 -20.27
CA VAL A 173 4.84 -8.46 -20.22
C VAL A 173 5.35 -7.46 -21.27
N ASN A 174 4.63 -7.28 -22.38
CA ASN A 174 5.04 -6.38 -23.47
C ASN A 174 4.37 -4.99 -23.45
N HIS A 175 3.43 -4.70 -22.54
CA HIS A 175 2.62 -3.47 -22.63
C HIS A 175 3.17 -2.30 -21.80
N TRP A 176 3.99 -2.56 -20.77
CA TRP A 176 4.28 -1.56 -19.73
C TRP A 176 5.72 -1.06 -19.68
N ILE A 177 6.69 -1.77 -20.29
CA ILE A 177 8.03 -1.18 -20.55
C ILE A 177 7.89 0.08 -21.42
N SER A 178 6.91 0.10 -22.34
CA SER A 178 6.59 1.24 -23.19
C SER A 178 5.85 2.39 -22.48
N GLU A 179 5.15 2.16 -21.36
CA GLU A 179 4.45 3.25 -20.66
C GLU A 179 5.39 4.02 -19.71
N ILE A 180 6.38 3.36 -19.11
CA ILE A 180 7.42 4.03 -18.31
C ILE A 180 8.28 4.95 -19.19
N GLU A 181 8.62 4.53 -20.42
CA GLU A 181 9.37 5.37 -21.37
C GLU A 181 8.58 6.59 -21.86
N ASN A 182 7.25 6.57 -21.76
CA ASN A 182 6.36 7.68 -22.13
C ASN A 182 5.98 8.57 -20.94
N ILE A 183 6.49 8.31 -19.73
CA ILE A 183 6.43 9.28 -18.63
C ILE A 183 7.48 10.35 -18.92
N ASP A 184 6.97 11.38 -19.58
CA ASP A 184 7.58 12.58 -20.09
C ASP A 184 8.83 13.09 -19.35
N LEU A 185 10.02 12.80 -19.92
CA LEU A 185 11.26 13.51 -19.60
C LEU A 185 11.26 14.96 -20.15
N THR A 186 10.22 15.41 -20.88
CA THR A 186 10.22 16.74 -21.50
C THR A 186 9.90 17.89 -20.54
N GLN A 187 9.48 17.65 -19.29
CA GLN A 187 9.21 18.72 -18.32
C GLN A 187 10.41 19.18 -17.48
N ILE A 188 11.61 18.59 -17.63
CA ILE A 188 12.79 19.03 -16.86
C ILE A 188 13.66 20.07 -17.62
N GLN A 189 13.40 20.36 -18.90
CA GLN A 189 14.24 21.26 -19.71
C GLN A 189 13.74 22.71 -19.92
N SER A 190 12.61 23.14 -19.35
CA SER A 190 12.10 24.51 -19.61
C SER A 190 12.46 25.58 -18.57
N HIS A 191 13.31 25.29 -17.58
CA HIS A 191 13.79 26.28 -16.60
C HIS A 191 15.32 26.36 -16.48
N VAL A 192 16.01 26.33 -17.62
CA VAL A 192 17.33 26.99 -17.74
C VAL A 192 17.39 27.68 -19.10
N SER A 193 16.99 28.95 -19.13
CA SER A 193 17.41 29.95 -20.12
C SER A 193 17.25 31.33 -19.52
#